data_AF-A0A9E2Z104-F1
#
_entry.id   AF-A0A9E2Z104-F1
#
_cell.length_a   1.000
_cell.length_b   1.000
_cell.length_c   1.000
_cell.angle_alpha   90.00
_cell.angle_beta   90.00
_cell.angle_gamma   90.00
#
_symmetry.space_group_name_H-M   'P 1'
#
loop_
_entity.id
_entity.type
_entity.pdbx_description
1 polymer ?
#
loop_
_entity_poly.entity_id
_entity_poly.type
_entity_poly.pdbx_seq_one_letter_code
_entity_poly.pdbx_strand_id
1 'polypeptide(L)'
;MNRYISWIFAFFIAQLVWSAPSQAQIVALGASVVQGYGVNSGEAFPEQLQAMLRAKGKSYTVSNAGIYGDTTAGVMARIDSAVPEGTRIVILLIGGNDVRRGGSVADAKAGVANIVSRLQARHIRVINAMPYYMAARSKGMVVSDGIHLNAAGQKYMATALLPQIN
;
A
#
# COMPACT_ATOMS: atom_id res chain seq x y z
N MET A 1 -23.81 -63.65 -30.92
CA MET A 1 -23.07 -62.51 -31.48
C MET A 1 -23.60 -61.23 -30.84
N ASN A 2 -22.70 -60.39 -30.35
CA ASN A 2 -22.85 -59.05 -29.75
C ASN A 2 -23.46 -58.87 -28.34
N ARG A 3 -22.53 -58.65 -27.41
CA ARG A 3 -22.69 -58.15 -26.04
C ARG A 3 -22.61 -56.62 -26.11
N TYR A 4 -23.58 -55.88 -25.59
CA TYR A 4 -23.46 -54.43 -25.41
C TYR A 4 -23.05 -54.15 -23.96
N ILE A 5 -21.80 -53.71 -23.81
CA ILE A 5 -21.19 -53.29 -22.55
C ILE A 5 -21.62 -51.84 -22.30
N SER A 6 -22.43 -51.63 -21.26
CA SER A 6 -22.80 -50.29 -20.78
C SER A 6 -21.59 -49.63 -20.13
N TRP A 7 -21.05 -48.59 -20.78
CA TRP A 7 -20.02 -47.73 -20.21
C TRP A 7 -20.67 -46.73 -19.24
N ILE A 8 -20.51 -46.95 -17.94
CA ILE A 8 -20.82 -45.94 -16.92
C ILE A 8 -19.68 -44.92 -16.94
N PHE A 9 -19.90 -43.77 -17.58
CA PHE A 9 -19.05 -42.59 -17.40
C PHE A 9 -19.34 -41.99 -16.02
N ALA A 10 -18.49 -42.28 -15.05
CA ALA A 10 -18.49 -41.56 -13.78
C ALA A 10 -17.98 -40.13 -14.02
N PHE A 11 -18.90 -39.17 -13.98
CA PHE A 11 -18.61 -37.74 -14.05
C PHE A 11 -17.90 -37.31 -12.75
N PHE A 12 -16.58 -37.18 -12.78
CA PHE A 12 -15.81 -36.57 -11.70
C PHE A 12 -15.96 -35.04 -11.81
N ILE A 13 -16.88 -34.45 -11.05
CA ILE A 13 -16.90 -32.99 -10.88
C ILE A 13 -15.83 -32.65 -9.83
N ALA A 14 -14.66 -32.27 -10.30
CA ALA A 14 -13.69 -31.57 -9.46
C ALA A 14 -14.28 -30.20 -9.10
N GLN A 15 -14.79 -30.06 -7.87
CA GLN A 15 -15.13 -28.78 -7.29
C GLN A 15 -13.83 -28.00 -7.10
N LEU A 16 -13.42 -27.25 -8.13
CA LEU A 16 -12.43 -26.20 -8.00
C LEU A 16 -13.04 -25.14 -7.08
N VAL A 17 -12.77 -25.27 -5.79
CA VAL A 17 -12.93 -24.16 -4.86
C VAL A 17 -11.89 -23.13 -5.29
N TRP A 18 -12.30 -22.19 -6.14
CA TRP A 18 -11.59 -20.92 -6.26
C TRP A 18 -11.75 -20.21 -4.91
N SER A 19 -10.87 -20.53 -3.98
CA SER A 19 -10.58 -19.63 -2.87
C SER A 19 -9.91 -18.43 -3.51
N ALA A 20 -10.71 -17.47 -3.98
CA ALA A 20 -10.22 -16.11 -4.15
C ALA A 20 -9.65 -15.73 -2.77
N PRO A 21 -8.34 -15.50 -2.61
CA PRO A 21 -7.87 -15.04 -1.34
C PRO A 21 -8.48 -13.64 -1.17
N SER A 22 -9.54 -13.51 -0.38
CA SER A 22 -9.95 -12.21 0.16
C SER A 22 -8.94 -11.82 1.24
N GLN A 23 -7.66 -11.75 0.86
CA GLN A 23 -6.65 -11.13 1.67
C GLN A 23 -7.05 -9.68 1.80
N ALA A 24 -7.20 -9.22 3.05
CA ALA A 24 -7.41 -7.82 3.31
C ALA A 24 -6.23 -7.05 2.71
N GLN A 25 -6.52 -6.24 1.70
CA GLN A 25 -5.52 -5.48 0.99
C GLN A 25 -5.22 -4.21 1.79
N ILE A 26 -3.95 -4.06 2.14
CA ILE A 26 -3.36 -2.83 2.63
C ILE A 26 -2.67 -2.18 1.44
N VAL A 27 -3.01 -0.93 1.14
CA VAL A 27 -2.34 -0.17 0.09
C VAL A 27 -1.48 0.91 0.74
N ALA A 28 -0.19 0.91 0.47
CA ALA A 28 0.67 2.05 0.74
C ALA A 28 0.55 3.04 -0.43
N LEU A 29 -0.11 4.18 -0.21
CA LEU A 29 -0.43 5.16 -1.24
C LEU A 29 0.39 6.43 -1.05
N GLY A 30 1.08 6.88 -2.10
CA GLY A 30 1.81 8.13 -2.06
C GLY A 30 2.78 8.32 -3.21
N ALA A 31 3.88 8.99 -2.90
CA ALA A 31 4.89 9.35 -3.90
C ALA A 31 6.19 8.53 -3.78
N SER A 32 7.34 9.16 -4.04
CA SER A 32 8.66 8.53 -4.10
C SER A 32 9.12 7.83 -2.82
N VAL A 33 8.80 8.37 -1.63
CA VAL A 33 9.13 7.70 -0.35
C VAL A 33 8.38 6.37 -0.22
N VAL A 34 7.12 6.34 -0.67
CA VAL A 34 6.31 5.12 -0.69
C VAL A 34 6.82 4.14 -1.74
N GLN A 35 7.16 4.65 -2.92
CA GLN A 35 7.75 3.86 -4.00
C GLN A 35 9.04 3.13 -3.56
N GLY A 36 9.79 3.69 -2.59
CA GLY A 36 11.10 3.18 -2.21
C GLY A 36 12.25 3.83 -2.98
N TYR A 37 12.08 5.07 -3.45
CA TYR A 37 13.17 5.78 -4.12
C TYR A 37 14.40 5.90 -3.21
N GLY A 38 15.56 5.51 -3.73
CA GLY A 38 16.84 5.57 -3.03
C GLY A 38 17.20 4.34 -2.19
N VAL A 39 16.40 3.27 -2.25
CA VAL A 39 16.71 1.99 -1.58
C VAL A 39 16.57 0.80 -2.54
N ASN A 40 17.15 -0.34 -2.17
CA ASN A 40 17.08 -1.56 -2.99
C ASN A 40 15.71 -2.22 -2.88
N SER A 41 15.44 -3.15 -3.81
CA SER A 41 14.29 -4.07 -3.70
C SER A 41 14.33 -4.80 -2.37
N GLY A 42 13.19 -4.93 -1.71
CA GLY A 42 13.04 -5.48 -0.37
C GLY A 42 13.13 -4.43 0.73
N GLU A 43 13.71 -3.26 0.49
CA GLU A 43 14.01 -2.28 1.55
C GLU A 43 12.93 -1.21 1.73
N ALA A 44 12.01 -1.06 0.77
CA ALA A 44 10.90 -0.12 0.88
C ALA A 44 9.98 -0.50 2.04
N PHE A 45 9.43 0.50 2.76
CA PHE A 45 8.59 0.21 3.93
C PHE A 45 7.38 -0.70 3.65
N PRO A 46 6.70 -0.67 2.48
CA PRO A 46 5.55 -1.54 2.25
C PRO A 46 5.96 -3.03 2.23
N GLU A 47 7.13 -3.32 1.65
CA GLU A 47 7.69 -4.67 1.56
C GLU A 47 8.21 -5.14 2.92
N GLN A 48 8.89 -4.28 3.66
CA GLN A 48 9.30 -4.53 5.05
C GLN A 48 8.08 -4.81 5.94
N LEU A 49 7.02 -4.01 5.79
CA LEU A 49 5.77 -4.17 6.54
C LEU A 49 5.06 -5.48 6.20
N GLN A 50 5.01 -5.85 4.91
CA GLN A 50 4.51 -7.16 4.47
C GLN A 50 5.25 -8.31 5.17
N ALA A 51 6.58 -8.26 5.18
CA ALA A 51 7.40 -9.28 5.82
C ALA A 51 7.14 -9.37 7.33
N MET A 52 7.03 -8.23 8.01
CA MET A 52 6.75 -8.15 9.46
C MET A 52 5.36 -8.68 9.82
N LEU A 53 4.33 -8.35 9.03
CA LEU A 53 2.97 -8.87 9.22
C LEU A 53 2.94 -10.39 9.04
N ARG A 54 3.63 -10.90 8.01
CA ARG A 54 3.72 -12.33 7.73
C ARG A 54 4.43 -13.08 8.85
N ALA A 55 5.52 -12.52 9.39
CA ALA A 55 6.23 -13.08 10.55
C ALA A 55 5.37 -13.12 11.82
N LYS A 56 4.34 -12.26 11.92
CA LYS A 56 3.34 -12.27 12.99
C LYS A 56 2.13 -13.18 12.70
N GLY A 57 2.19 -14.00 11.64
CA GLY A 57 1.10 -14.89 11.26
C GLY A 57 -0.14 -14.17 10.71
N LYS A 58 -0.02 -12.90 10.31
CA LYS A 58 -1.13 -12.14 9.74
C LYS A 58 -1.24 -12.38 8.24
N SER A 59 -2.46 -12.61 7.76
CA SER A 59 -2.78 -12.86 6.35
C SER A 59 -3.07 -11.58 5.54
N TYR A 60 -2.42 -10.47 5.88
CA TYR A 60 -2.52 -9.21 5.12
C TYR A 60 -1.61 -9.24 3.89
N THR A 61 -2.07 -8.64 2.80
CA THR A 61 -1.23 -8.28 1.65
C THR A 61 -0.99 -6.78 1.64
N VAL A 62 0.26 -6.34 1.48
CA VAL A 62 0.63 -4.93 1.39
C VAL A 62 1.09 -4.63 -0.04
N SER A 63 0.34 -3.81 -0.76
CA SER A 63 0.73 -3.33 -2.09
C SER A 63 1.36 -1.95 -2.02
N ASN A 64 2.37 -1.74 -2.87
CA ASN A 64 3.04 -0.46 -3.03
C ASN A 64 2.38 0.31 -4.19
N ALA A 65 1.69 1.41 -3.87
CA ALA A 65 1.09 2.32 -4.84
C ALA A 65 1.78 3.69 -4.84
N GLY A 66 3.09 3.71 -4.57
CA GLY A 66 3.93 4.90 -4.65
C GLY A 66 4.36 5.23 -6.08
N ILE A 67 4.16 6.47 -6.53
CA ILE A 67 4.66 6.95 -7.84
C ILE A 67 5.55 8.17 -7.62
N TYR A 68 6.78 8.13 -8.15
CA TYR A 68 7.71 9.24 -8.03
C TYR A 68 7.09 10.57 -8.48
N GLY A 69 7.22 11.60 -7.65
CA GLY A 69 6.77 12.95 -8.01
C GLY A 69 5.26 13.20 -7.88
N ASP A 70 4.45 12.21 -7.48
CA ASP A 70 3.01 12.42 -7.31
C ASP A 70 2.67 13.56 -6.33
N THR A 71 1.75 14.42 -6.75
CA THR A 71 1.06 15.41 -5.91
C THR A 71 -0.25 14.83 -5.39
N THR A 72 -0.95 15.56 -4.53
CA THR A 72 -2.32 15.17 -4.11
C THR A 72 -3.27 15.06 -5.30
N ALA A 73 -3.18 15.96 -6.27
CA ALA A 73 -3.96 15.90 -7.51
C ALA A 73 -3.63 14.64 -8.34
N GLY A 74 -2.33 14.29 -8.45
CA GLY A 74 -1.90 13.08 -9.17
C GLY A 74 -2.44 11.80 -8.53
N VAL A 75 -2.35 11.70 -7.20
CA VAL A 75 -2.95 10.57 -6.45
C VAL A 75 -4.46 10.52 -6.65
N MET A 76 -5.15 11.65 -6.56
CA MET A 76 -6.61 11.72 -6.76
C MET A 76 -7.01 11.22 -8.15
N ALA A 77 -6.28 11.61 -9.19
CA ALA A 77 -6.57 11.21 -10.58
C ALA A 77 -6.50 9.68 -10.81
N ARG A 78 -5.75 8.96 -9.98
CA ARG A 78 -5.56 7.50 -10.10
C ARG A 78 -6.11 6.71 -8.92
N ILE A 79 -6.90 7.33 -8.03
CA ILE A 79 -7.23 6.74 -6.74
C ILE A 79 -8.01 5.43 -6.86
N ASP A 80 -8.86 5.29 -7.89
CA ASP A 80 -9.68 4.10 -8.08
C ASP A 80 -8.87 2.91 -8.60
N SER A 81 -7.86 3.12 -9.45
CA SER A 81 -6.96 2.06 -9.91
C SER A 81 -5.85 1.75 -8.91
N ALA A 82 -5.35 2.76 -8.19
CA ALA A 82 -4.32 2.62 -7.17
C ALA A 82 -4.83 1.94 -5.89
N VAL A 83 -6.12 2.08 -5.61
CA VAL A 83 -6.78 1.49 -4.44
C VAL A 83 -7.93 0.62 -4.96
N PRO A 84 -7.67 -0.65 -5.30
CA PRO A 84 -8.68 -1.55 -5.86
C PRO A 84 -9.75 -1.93 -4.81
N GLU A 85 -10.84 -2.54 -5.29
CA GLU A 85 -11.88 -3.12 -4.44
C GLU A 85 -11.31 -4.16 -3.48
N GLY A 86 -11.90 -4.26 -2.28
CA GLY A 86 -11.40 -5.13 -1.22
C GLY A 86 -10.26 -4.54 -0.37
N THR A 87 -9.72 -3.38 -0.74
CA THR A 87 -8.82 -2.61 0.15
C THR A 87 -9.53 -2.27 1.46
N ARG A 88 -8.88 -2.59 2.59
CA ARG A 88 -9.42 -2.27 3.93
C ARG A 88 -8.65 -1.15 4.63
N ILE A 89 -7.36 -1.01 4.30
CA ILE A 89 -6.48 -0.04 4.92
C ILE A 89 -5.67 0.66 3.83
N VAL A 90 -5.60 1.99 3.89
CA VAL A 90 -4.62 2.78 3.14
C VAL A 90 -3.65 3.43 4.10
N ILE A 91 -2.35 3.26 3.87
CA ILE A 91 -1.28 4.00 4.51
C ILE A 91 -0.92 5.17 3.58
N LEU A 92 -1.28 6.39 3.96
CA LEU A 92 -1.20 7.57 3.10
C LEU A 92 0.01 8.44 3.45
N LEU A 93 0.89 8.68 2.46
CA LEU A 93 2.01 9.63 2.56
C LEU A 93 2.09 10.48 1.28
N ILE A 94 1.47 11.66 1.30
CA ILE A 94 1.37 12.57 0.15
C ILE A 94 1.38 14.05 0.61
N GLY A 95 1.49 14.99 -0.33
CA GLY A 95 1.46 16.44 -0.09
C GLY A 95 2.83 17.14 -0.21
N GLY A 96 3.93 16.39 -0.04
CA GLY A 96 5.27 16.98 -0.09
C GLY A 96 5.71 17.46 -1.48
N ASN A 97 5.19 16.86 -2.56
CA ASN A 97 5.48 17.32 -3.92
C ASN A 97 4.68 18.57 -4.29
N ASP A 98 3.47 18.72 -3.76
CA ASP A 98 2.60 19.88 -4.00
C ASP A 98 3.34 21.18 -3.64
N VAL A 99 3.93 21.21 -2.44
CA VAL A 99 4.70 22.37 -1.95
C VAL A 99 6.00 22.55 -2.75
N ARG A 100 6.73 21.47 -3.03
CA ARG A 100 7.98 21.53 -3.82
C ARG A 100 7.78 21.97 -5.27
N ARG A 101 6.56 21.85 -5.79
CA ARG A 101 6.18 22.29 -7.14
C ARG A 101 5.49 23.66 -7.17
N GLY A 102 5.57 24.42 -6.06
CA GLY A 102 5.09 25.80 -5.98
C GLY A 102 3.65 25.96 -5.48
N GLY A 103 2.97 24.89 -5.07
CA GLY A 103 1.67 24.96 -4.41
C GLY A 103 1.79 25.41 -2.94
N SER A 104 0.68 25.86 -2.33
CA SER A 104 0.67 26.23 -0.93
C SER A 104 0.51 25.01 0.00
N VAL A 105 0.94 25.16 1.26
CA VAL A 105 0.68 24.13 2.30
C VAL A 105 -0.82 23.94 2.53
N ALA A 106 -1.62 25.00 2.37
CA ALA A 106 -3.07 24.93 2.50
C ALA A 106 -3.68 24.06 1.40
N ASP A 107 -3.24 24.23 0.15
CA ASP A 107 -3.71 23.43 -0.99
C ASP A 107 -3.31 21.96 -0.83
N ALA A 108 -2.07 21.71 -0.38
CA ALA A 108 -1.61 20.34 -0.11
C ALA A 108 -2.46 19.66 0.98
N LYS A 109 -2.80 20.39 2.06
CA LYS A 109 -3.68 19.88 3.12
C LYS A 109 -5.10 19.61 2.61
N ALA A 110 -5.65 20.52 1.81
CA ALA A 110 -6.96 20.35 1.18
C ALA A 110 -6.97 19.12 0.26
N GLY A 111 -5.93 18.94 -0.55
CA GLY A 111 -5.76 17.76 -1.39
C GLY A 111 -5.70 16.46 -0.59
N VAL A 112 -4.95 16.42 0.51
CA VAL A 112 -4.91 15.25 1.42
C VAL A 112 -6.31 14.99 2.00
N ALA A 113 -7.01 16.02 2.46
CA ALA A 113 -8.35 15.88 3.03
C ALA A 113 -9.35 15.31 2.00
N ASN A 114 -9.26 15.74 0.74
CA ASN A 114 -10.09 15.21 -0.33
C ASN A 114 -9.79 13.72 -0.60
N ILE A 115 -8.52 13.32 -0.62
CA ILE A 115 -8.11 11.90 -0.75
C ILE A 115 -8.69 11.09 0.40
N VAL A 116 -8.52 11.56 1.64
CA VAL A 116 -9.05 10.89 2.84
C VAL A 116 -10.56 10.73 2.75
N SER A 117 -11.29 11.78 2.36
CA SER A 117 -12.74 11.74 2.18
C SER A 117 -13.15 10.69 1.13
N ARG A 118 -12.49 10.65 -0.03
CA ARG A 118 -12.76 9.67 -1.09
C ARG A 118 -12.55 8.22 -0.63
N LEU A 119 -11.52 7.97 0.18
CA LEU A 119 -11.24 6.65 0.75
C LEU A 119 -12.23 6.26 1.85
N GLN A 120 -12.59 7.20 2.73
CA GLN A 120 -13.57 6.97 3.79
C GLN A 120 -14.98 6.73 3.24
N ALA A 121 -15.36 7.40 2.15
CA ALA A 121 -16.61 7.13 1.43
C ALA A 121 -16.69 5.69 0.88
N ARG A 122 -15.53 5.03 0.71
CA ARG A 122 -15.41 3.62 0.34
C ARG A 122 -15.26 2.70 1.56
N HIS A 123 -15.48 3.22 2.77
CA HIS A 123 -15.31 2.53 4.05
C HIS A 123 -13.88 2.01 4.31
N ILE A 124 -12.87 2.68 3.73
CA ILE A 124 -11.47 2.32 3.90
C ILE A 124 -10.88 3.07 5.10
N ARG A 125 -10.20 2.35 5.99
CA ARG A 125 -9.45 2.98 7.09
C ARG A 125 -8.19 3.63 6.56
N VAL A 126 -7.98 4.91 6.86
CA VAL A 126 -6.77 5.64 6.45
C VAL A 126 -5.82 5.82 7.64
N ILE A 127 -4.56 5.41 7.47
CA ILE A 127 -3.45 5.68 8.40
C ILE A 127 -2.61 6.80 7.79
N ASN A 128 -2.45 7.91 8.52
CA ASN A 128 -1.55 8.98 8.12
C ASN A 128 -0.09 8.60 8.40
N ALA A 129 0.72 8.40 7.36
CA ALA A 129 2.12 8.02 7.50
C ALA A 129 3.07 9.22 7.73
N MET A 130 2.60 10.46 7.61
CA MET A 130 3.42 11.66 7.73
C MET A 130 4.21 11.75 9.05
N PRO A 131 3.64 11.46 10.24
CA PRO A 131 4.40 11.56 11.49
C PRO A 131 5.58 10.57 11.55
N TYR A 132 5.42 9.37 11.02
CA TYR A 132 6.46 8.34 11.02
C TYR A 132 7.60 8.69 10.05
N TYR A 133 7.24 9.21 8.88
CA TYR A 133 8.20 9.77 7.92
C TYR A 133 9.02 10.92 8.55
N MET A 134 8.36 11.86 9.22
CA MET A 134 9.05 12.99 9.87
C MET A 134 9.94 12.54 11.03
N ALA A 135 9.52 11.53 11.80
CA ALA A 135 10.34 10.96 12.86
C ALA A 135 11.60 10.23 12.34
N ALA A 136 11.51 9.56 11.19
CA ALA A 136 12.70 8.98 10.54
C ALA A 136 13.66 10.08 10.07
N ARG A 137 13.11 11.14 9.45
CA ARG A 137 13.90 12.29 8.95
C ARG A 137 14.61 13.05 10.06
N SER A 138 13.94 13.32 11.18
CA SER A 138 14.56 14.02 12.31
C SER A 138 15.71 13.24 12.95
N LYS A 139 15.77 11.92 12.74
CA LYS A 139 16.86 11.04 13.16
C LYS A 139 18.00 10.94 12.14
N GLY A 140 17.95 11.70 11.05
CA GLY A 140 18.94 11.62 9.98
C GLY A 140 18.87 10.35 9.15
N MET A 141 17.75 9.60 9.20
CA MET A 141 17.59 8.36 8.43
C MET A 141 17.16 8.65 6.97
N VAL A 142 17.93 9.51 6.31
CA VAL A 142 17.70 10.00 4.95
C VAL A 142 18.90 9.70 4.07
N VAL A 143 18.69 9.70 2.76
CA VAL A 143 19.78 9.78 1.77
C VAL A 143 20.26 11.24 1.64
N SER A 144 21.27 11.47 0.80
CA SER A 144 21.94 12.77 0.66
C SER A 144 21.03 13.94 0.26
N ASP A 145 19.88 13.67 -0.36
CA ASP A 145 18.91 14.72 -0.73
C ASP A 145 18.10 15.27 0.45
N GLY A 146 18.20 14.66 1.64
CA GLY A 146 17.49 15.09 2.86
C GLY A 146 15.97 14.91 2.82
N ILE A 147 15.42 14.31 1.75
CA ILE A 147 13.98 14.13 1.50
C ILE A 147 13.63 12.64 1.59
N HIS A 148 14.36 11.78 0.91
CA HIS A 148 14.05 10.35 0.83
C HIS A 148 14.70 9.60 1.98
N LEU A 149 13.97 8.61 2.51
CA LEU A 149 14.47 7.76 3.58
C LEU A 149 15.51 6.79 3.02
N ASN A 150 16.59 6.58 3.78
CA ASN A 150 17.50 5.46 3.51
C ASN A 150 16.88 4.14 4.01
N ALA A 151 17.57 3.01 3.81
CA ALA A 151 17.06 1.69 4.22
C ALA A 151 16.68 1.62 5.71
N ALA A 152 17.47 2.24 6.59
CA ALA A 152 17.17 2.32 8.02
C ALA A 152 15.89 3.12 8.30
N GLY A 153 15.67 4.23 7.58
CA GLY A 153 14.47 5.05 7.70
C GLY A 153 13.22 4.31 7.19
N GLN A 154 13.32 3.61 6.07
CA GLN A 154 12.22 2.78 5.55
C GLN A 154 11.84 1.66 6.54
N LYS A 155 12.84 0.95 7.09
CA LYS A 155 12.62 -0.07 8.12
C LYS A 155 12.04 0.51 9.41
N TYR A 156 12.51 1.68 9.85
CA TYR A 156 11.96 2.39 11.00
C TYR A 156 10.47 2.70 10.79
N MET A 157 10.12 3.23 9.60
CA MET A 157 8.74 3.58 9.28
C MET A 157 7.84 2.34 9.26
N ALA A 158 8.26 1.24 8.62
CA ALA A 158 7.53 -0.03 8.64
C ALA A 158 7.31 -0.55 10.08
N THR A 159 8.37 -0.53 10.90
CA THR A 159 8.32 -0.99 12.29
C THR A 159 7.33 -0.16 13.13
N ALA A 160 7.34 1.17 12.96
CA ALA A 160 6.46 2.06 13.70
C ALA A 160 5.00 2.02 13.23
N LEU A 161 4.76 1.66 11.96
CA LEU A 161 3.42 1.44 11.40
C LEU A 161 2.82 0.10 11.81
N LEU A 162 3.65 -0.92 12.09
CA LEU A 162 3.19 -2.28 12.37
C LEU A 162 2.11 -2.37 13.47
N PRO A 163 2.21 -1.67 14.63
CA PRO A 163 1.17 -1.71 15.67
C PRO A 163 -0.15 -1.05 15.26
N GLN A 164 -0.18 -0.28 14.17
CA GLN A 164 -1.41 0.33 13.66
C GLN A 164 -2.25 -0.68 12.85
N ILE A 165 -1.71 -1.87 12.57
CA ILE A 165 -2.35 -2.92 11.79
C ILE A 165 -2.60 -4.10 12.73
N ASN A 166 -3.83 -4.19 13.24
CA ASN A 166 -4.27 -5.23 14.16
C ASN A 166 -4.89 -6.40 13.42
#